data_AF-A0A7W1U8B6-F1
#
_entry.id   AF-A0A7W1U8B6-F1
#
_cell.length_a   1.000
_cell.length_b   1.000
_cell.length_c   1.000
_cell.angle_alpha   90.00
_cell.angle_beta   90.00
_cell.angle_gamma   90.00
#
_symmetry.space_group_name_H-M   'P 1'
#
loop_
_entity.id
_entity.type
_entity.pdbx_description
1 polymer ?
#
loop_
_entity_poly.entity_id
_entity_poly.type
_entity_poly.pdbx_seq_one_letter_code
_entity_poly.pdbx_strand_id
1 'polypeptide(L)'
;MKNSNNTTILAKIAARSARHLTAAALLIAGIPHAHAQTQIPITNSTFDATNNTSNGGGNLSVNQYTAGYGTGVGVFDANGFVGTADVLGFVNGDGVQFLDPATYYGTGGGAPLTQPTGSLGSGNPSTSSSATNVLSNTNVAANSTYTMTLQLFERTDLPLAPGFAIHLFAGGVDLGGTLTVVMPTLTQPGSATLVVTTGSTVNNGALSFEATVTGSGQINFDNLRLEVSSASSLQLTGAVSRKTQGAAGDFDLPLVLDPAANSTVEPRLGGPTTIVFTFSDNIVAADGMISSNEFTIVNATFSSASISGNELTLNLSNAIDQSVVSVTLNGINDTNNNPLTGDNDVAIRALVGDANQDQIVDGNDFTAVKAHAGQPLDQMSGNFLFDLNVNGVIARPDGHVVRVNKDHTVP
;
A
#
# COMPACT_ATOMS: atom_id res chain seq x y z
N MET A 1 50.33 -34.25 -19.04
CA MET A 1 49.22 -35.21 -19.09
C MET A 1 47.92 -34.42 -18.94
N LYS A 2 47.05 -34.46 -19.96
CA LYS A 2 45.85 -33.62 -20.10
C LYS A 2 44.77 -34.04 -19.11
N ASN A 3 44.16 -33.08 -18.43
CA ASN A 3 43.09 -33.28 -17.46
C ASN A 3 41.73 -33.21 -18.18
N SER A 4 41.27 -34.33 -18.73
CA SER A 4 40.05 -34.44 -19.57
C SER A 4 38.80 -34.87 -18.82
N ASN A 5 38.79 -34.85 -17.48
CA ASN A 5 37.75 -35.54 -16.70
C ASN A 5 36.69 -34.61 -16.07
N ASN A 6 36.80 -33.29 -16.21
CA ASN A 6 35.91 -32.37 -15.50
C ASN A 6 34.63 -31.96 -16.28
N THR A 7 34.64 -32.10 -17.62
CA THR A 7 33.48 -31.77 -18.46
C THR A 7 32.39 -32.84 -18.45
N THR A 8 32.69 -34.09 -18.10
CA THR A 8 31.71 -35.19 -18.09
C THR A 8 30.84 -35.20 -16.82
N ILE A 9 31.28 -34.58 -15.73
CA ILE A 9 30.55 -34.55 -14.46
C ILE A 9 29.47 -33.46 -14.49
N LEU A 10 29.78 -32.28 -15.06
CA LEU A 10 28.82 -31.17 -15.22
C LEU A 10 27.67 -31.52 -16.18
N ALA A 11 27.95 -32.26 -17.27
CA ALA A 11 26.91 -32.71 -18.20
C ALA A 11 25.93 -33.74 -17.57
N LYS A 12 26.39 -34.55 -16.61
CA LYS A 12 25.54 -35.53 -15.91
C LYS A 12 24.65 -34.89 -14.84
N ILE A 13 25.08 -33.77 -14.25
CA ILE A 13 24.27 -33.03 -13.25
C ILE A 13 23.14 -32.27 -13.96
N ALA A 14 23.41 -31.62 -15.10
CA ALA A 14 22.38 -30.93 -15.89
C ALA A 14 21.29 -31.89 -16.43
N ALA A 15 21.65 -33.11 -16.85
CA ALA A 15 20.70 -34.09 -17.36
C ALA A 15 19.79 -34.72 -16.27
N ARG A 16 20.19 -34.66 -14.99
CA ARG A 16 19.39 -35.18 -13.86
C ARG A 16 18.38 -34.15 -13.34
N SER A 17 18.69 -32.86 -13.47
CA SER A 17 17.79 -31.76 -13.08
C SER A 17 16.60 -31.61 -14.05
N ALA A 18 16.82 -31.85 -15.36
CA ALA A 18 15.75 -31.77 -16.36
C ALA A 18 14.67 -32.88 -16.25
N ARG A 19 14.98 -34.02 -15.60
CA ARG A 19 14.01 -35.12 -15.42
C ARG A 19 13.09 -34.95 -14.22
N HIS A 20 13.39 -34.03 -13.30
CA HIS A 20 12.52 -33.77 -12.13
C HIS A 20 11.48 -32.67 -12.37
N LEU A 21 11.62 -31.86 -13.42
CA LEU A 21 10.67 -30.78 -13.75
C LEU A 21 9.55 -31.19 -14.73
N THR A 22 9.56 -32.42 -15.25
CA THR A 22 8.53 -32.92 -16.20
C THR A 22 7.55 -33.94 -15.60
N ALA A 23 7.55 -34.14 -14.28
CA ALA A 23 6.67 -35.11 -13.60
C ALA A 23 5.52 -34.47 -12.78
N ALA A 24 5.35 -33.15 -12.80
CA ALA A 24 4.35 -32.44 -11.96
C ALA A 24 3.16 -31.85 -12.74
N ALA A 25 3.03 -32.12 -14.05
CA ALA A 25 1.98 -31.52 -14.87
C ALA A 25 1.25 -32.54 -15.74
N LEU A 26 0.69 -33.61 -15.13
CA LEU A 26 -0.33 -34.43 -15.82
C LEU A 26 -1.11 -35.35 -14.86
N LEU A 27 -2.04 -34.83 -14.05
CA LEU A 27 -3.19 -35.63 -13.58
C LEU A 27 -4.31 -34.79 -12.94
N ILE A 28 -5.07 -34.02 -13.73
CA ILE A 28 -6.45 -33.65 -13.33
C ILE A 28 -7.32 -33.76 -14.58
N ALA A 29 -7.84 -34.96 -14.82
CA ALA A 29 -8.92 -35.21 -15.77
C ALA A 29 -10.03 -35.97 -15.06
N GLY A 30 -11.17 -35.30 -14.90
CA GLY A 30 -12.54 -35.86 -14.96
C GLY A 30 -12.95 -36.94 -13.96
N ILE A 31 -13.58 -36.52 -12.85
CA ILE A 31 -14.57 -37.34 -12.14
C ILE A 31 -15.90 -36.58 -12.16
N PRO A 32 -16.94 -37.08 -12.85
CA PRO A 32 -18.27 -36.48 -12.78
C PRO A 32 -18.91 -36.81 -11.42
N HIS A 33 -19.03 -35.81 -10.55
CA HIS A 33 -19.85 -35.89 -9.34
C HIS A 33 -21.31 -35.65 -9.69
N ALA A 34 -22.09 -36.73 -9.75
CA ALA A 34 -23.55 -36.65 -9.76
C ALA A 34 -24.03 -36.30 -8.34
N HIS A 35 -24.48 -35.06 -8.15
CA HIS A 35 -25.24 -34.68 -6.96
C HIS A 35 -26.67 -35.20 -7.09
N ALA A 36 -26.99 -36.27 -6.36
CA ALA A 36 -28.38 -36.63 -6.11
C ALA A 36 -28.99 -35.58 -5.17
N GLN A 37 -29.84 -34.71 -5.71
CA GLN A 37 -30.71 -33.87 -4.89
C GLN A 37 -31.73 -34.76 -4.19
N THR A 38 -31.58 -34.90 -2.87
CA THR A 38 -32.61 -35.48 -2.03
C THR A 38 -33.69 -34.41 -1.83
N GLN A 39 -34.81 -34.53 -2.55
CA GLN A 39 -36.01 -33.76 -2.26
C GLN A 39 -36.51 -34.13 -0.86
N ILE A 40 -36.42 -33.19 0.08
CA ILE A 40 -37.13 -33.28 1.36
C ILE A 40 -38.57 -32.81 1.09
N PRO A 41 -39.60 -33.63 1.32
CA PRO A 41 -40.98 -33.19 1.14
C PRO A 41 -41.32 -32.20 2.25
N ILE A 42 -41.52 -30.94 1.88
CA ILE A 42 -42.13 -29.93 2.76
C ILE A 42 -43.62 -30.27 2.81
N THR A 43 -44.08 -30.80 3.93
CA THR A 43 -45.51 -30.97 4.20
C THR A 43 -46.16 -29.61 4.39
N ASN A 44 -47.28 -29.40 3.69
CA ASN A 44 -48.16 -28.22 3.74
C ASN A 44 -48.23 -27.60 5.15
N SER A 45 -47.57 -26.46 5.32
CA SER A 45 -48.00 -25.47 6.30
C SER A 45 -48.88 -24.47 5.56
N THR A 46 -50.02 -24.17 6.16
CA THR A 46 -51.08 -23.34 5.62
C THR A 46 -50.56 -21.94 5.31
N PHE A 47 -50.58 -21.58 4.03
CA PHE A 47 -50.26 -20.24 3.55
C PHE A 47 -51.45 -19.32 3.85
N ASP A 48 -51.36 -18.48 4.87
CA ASP A 48 -52.39 -17.48 5.16
C ASP A 48 -52.04 -16.16 4.45
N ALA A 49 -52.68 -15.93 3.31
CA ALA A 49 -52.50 -14.74 2.47
C ALA A 49 -53.50 -13.61 2.81
N THR A 50 -54.04 -13.55 4.04
CA THR A 50 -55.15 -12.64 4.36
C THR A 50 -54.80 -11.15 4.51
N ASN A 51 -53.55 -10.71 4.32
CA ASN A 51 -53.18 -9.30 4.55
C ASN A 51 -52.31 -8.65 3.46
N ASN A 52 -52.62 -8.88 2.18
CA ASN A 52 -51.95 -8.16 1.09
C ASN A 52 -52.93 -7.24 0.34
N THR A 53 -52.97 -5.96 0.71
CA THR A 53 -53.62 -4.92 -0.09
C THR A 53 -52.73 -4.63 -1.30
N SER A 54 -53.12 -5.15 -2.47
CA SER A 54 -52.45 -4.86 -3.73
C SER A 54 -52.75 -3.44 -4.19
N ASN A 55 -51.71 -2.59 -4.24
CA ASN A 55 -51.70 -1.43 -5.12
C ASN A 55 -50.88 -1.78 -6.35
N GLY A 56 -51.50 -1.71 -7.53
CA GLY A 56 -50.95 -2.18 -8.80
C GLY A 56 -49.68 -1.42 -9.20
N GLY A 57 -48.54 -2.05 -8.98
CA GLY A 57 -47.23 -1.70 -9.52
C GLY A 57 -46.27 -2.78 -9.02
N GLY A 58 -45.61 -3.51 -9.93
CA GLY A 58 -44.78 -4.66 -9.59
C GLY A 58 -43.77 -4.31 -8.50
N ASN A 59 -43.97 -4.86 -7.30
CA ASN A 59 -43.14 -4.61 -6.14
C ASN A 59 -42.74 -5.91 -5.46
N LEU A 60 -41.49 -5.94 -5.00
CA LEU A 60 -40.92 -6.96 -4.14
C LEU A 60 -41.83 -7.20 -2.92
N SER A 61 -42.13 -8.46 -2.65
CA SER A 61 -42.80 -8.88 -1.42
C SER A 61 -41.75 -9.20 -0.35
N VAL A 62 -41.82 -8.51 0.79
CA VAL A 62 -41.05 -8.88 1.98
C VAL A 62 -41.89 -9.85 2.80
N ASN A 63 -41.50 -11.13 2.83
CA ASN A 63 -42.17 -12.15 3.65
C ASN A 63 -41.35 -12.44 4.91
N GLN A 64 -41.94 -12.21 6.08
CA GLN A 64 -41.39 -12.69 7.33
C GLN A 64 -41.63 -14.19 7.45
N TYR A 65 -40.57 -14.97 7.59
CA TYR A 65 -40.66 -16.37 7.97
C TYR A 65 -40.36 -16.51 9.45
N THR A 66 -41.31 -17.10 10.20
CA THR A 66 -41.07 -17.57 11.56
C THR A 66 -40.78 -19.07 11.49
N ALA A 67 -39.52 -19.45 11.47
CA ALA A 67 -39.09 -20.81 11.76
C ALA A 67 -38.54 -20.86 13.18
N GLY A 68 -38.76 -21.96 13.90
CA GLY A 68 -38.58 -22.11 15.35
C GLY A 68 -37.20 -21.83 15.97
N TYR A 69 -36.25 -21.23 15.25
CA TYR A 69 -34.94 -20.81 15.77
C TYR A 69 -34.47 -19.41 15.32
N GLY A 70 -35.34 -18.57 14.74
CA GLY A 70 -35.01 -17.16 14.48
C GLY A 70 -35.89 -16.51 13.39
N THR A 71 -36.07 -15.20 13.47
CA THR A 71 -36.72 -14.40 12.42
C THR A 71 -35.65 -13.87 11.46
N GLY A 72 -35.66 -14.33 10.21
CA GLY A 72 -34.86 -13.78 9.13
C GLY A 72 -35.76 -13.12 8.09
N VAL A 73 -35.27 -12.05 7.45
CA VAL A 73 -35.95 -11.43 6.31
C VAL A 73 -35.26 -11.90 5.03
N GLY A 74 -35.99 -12.68 4.24
CA GLY A 74 -35.57 -13.07 2.90
C GLY A 74 -36.00 -12.01 1.89
N VAL A 75 -35.08 -11.56 1.04
CA VAL A 75 -35.39 -10.67 -0.09
C VAL A 75 -35.61 -11.52 -1.33
N PHE A 76 -36.74 -11.31 -2.01
CA PHE A 76 -37.12 -12.03 -3.22
C PHE A 76 -37.34 -11.05 -4.36
N ASP A 77 -36.81 -11.34 -5.54
CA ASP A 77 -37.14 -10.65 -6.78
C ASP A 77 -38.05 -11.51 -7.67
N ALA A 78 -38.30 -11.04 -8.90
CA ALA A 78 -39.13 -11.76 -9.87
C ALA A 78 -38.55 -13.12 -10.31
N ASN A 79 -37.29 -13.41 -10.00
CA ASN A 79 -36.56 -14.61 -10.39
C ASN A 79 -36.26 -15.55 -9.20
N GLY A 80 -36.48 -15.12 -7.95
CA GLY A 80 -36.40 -15.97 -6.76
C GLY A 80 -35.73 -15.31 -5.57
N PHE A 81 -35.16 -16.15 -4.68
CA PHE A 81 -34.48 -15.71 -3.47
C PHE A 81 -33.15 -15.03 -3.78
N VAL A 82 -32.97 -13.79 -3.33
CA VAL A 82 -31.81 -12.94 -3.66
C VAL A 82 -30.80 -12.90 -2.51
N GLY A 83 -31.23 -13.15 -1.27
CA GLY A 83 -30.34 -13.22 -0.10
C GLY A 83 -31.05 -13.04 1.23
N THR A 84 -30.31 -13.22 2.33
CA THR A 84 -30.73 -12.86 3.69
C THR A 84 -30.07 -11.53 4.09
N ALA A 85 -30.86 -10.56 4.54
CA ALA A 85 -30.31 -9.45 5.31
C ALA A 85 -30.26 -9.88 6.78
N ASP A 86 -29.07 -9.86 7.39
CA ASP A 86 -28.93 -10.10 8.83
C ASP A 86 -29.33 -8.82 9.57
N VAL A 87 -30.62 -8.72 9.90
CA VAL A 87 -31.15 -7.63 10.71
C VAL A 87 -31.08 -8.09 12.16
N LEU A 88 -29.95 -7.83 12.81
CA LEU A 88 -29.76 -8.15 14.22
C LEU A 88 -30.66 -7.27 15.10
N GLY A 89 -31.79 -7.85 15.54
CA GLY A 89 -32.50 -7.55 16.78
C GLY A 89 -33.10 -6.14 16.94
N PHE A 90 -34.37 -5.98 16.57
CA PHE A 90 -35.19 -4.88 17.08
C PHE A 90 -35.61 -5.19 18.53
N VAL A 91 -35.27 -4.32 19.47
CA VAL A 91 -35.85 -4.33 20.82
C VAL A 91 -36.72 -3.08 20.95
N ASN A 92 -38.02 -3.27 21.17
CA ASN A 92 -39.02 -2.23 21.51
C ASN A 92 -39.55 -1.30 20.40
N GLY A 93 -39.97 -1.82 19.24
CA GLY A 93 -40.99 -1.15 18.40
C GLY A 93 -40.63 0.18 17.72
N ASP A 94 -39.38 0.65 17.83
CA ASP A 94 -38.88 1.80 17.08
C ASP A 94 -38.45 1.34 15.67
N GLY A 95 -39.12 1.85 14.64
CA GLY A 95 -38.88 1.48 13.25
C GLY A 95 -37.75 2.27 12.61
N VAL A 96 -36.64 1.62 12.28
CA VAL A 96 -35.61 2.18 11.39
C VAL A 96 -36.01 1.84 9.96
N GLN A 97 -36.30 2.86 9.14
CA GLN A 97 -36.44 2.68 7.70
C GLN A 97 -35.11 3.01 7.03
N PHE A 98 -34.45 1.97 6.51
CA PHE A 98 -33.39 2.13 5.51
C PHE A 98 -34.05 2.15 4.14
N LEU A 99 -33.86 3.24 3.41
CA LEU A 99 -34.20 3.33 2.00
C LEU A 99 -32.98 2.82 1.21
N ASP A 100 -33.22 1.81 0.36
CA ASP A 100 -32.21 0.99 -0.32
C ASP A 100 -31.23 1.81 -1.20
N PRO A 101 -29.90 1.73 -0.96
CA PRO A 101 -28.90 2.13 -1.95
C PRO A 101 -28.60 0.99 -2.92
N ALA A 102 -28.88 1.21 -4.20
CA ALA A 102 -28.55 0.27 -5.28
C ALA A 102 -27.06 -0.18 -5.22
N THR A 103 -26.85 -1.51 -5.15
CA THR A 103 -25.55 -2.20 -5.13
C THR A 103 -24.67 -1.88 -6.35
N TYR A 104 -23.39 -1.54 -6.14
CA TYR A 104 -22.37 -1.55 -7.20
C TYR A 104 -21.00 -2.06 -6.69
N TYR A 105 -20.32 -2.86 -7.52
CA TYR A 105 -18.93 -3.31 -7.33
C TYR A 105 -17.97 -2.36 -8.06
N GLY A 106 -17.05 -1.71 -7.33
CA GLY A 106 -16.00 -0.87 -7.92
C GLY A 106 -14.62 -1.20 -7.36
N THR A 107 -13.75 -1.78 -8.18
CA THR A 107 -12.33 -1.97 -7.90
C THR A 107 -11.53 -0.75 -8.39
N GLY A 108 -10.95 0.00 -7.45
CA GLY A 108 -9.83 0.92 -7.70
C GLY A 108 -10.20 2.39 -7.97
N GLY A 109 -9.72 3.29 -7.10
CA GLY A 109 -9.56 4.72 -7.38
C GLY A 109 -10.76 5.62 -7.02
N GLY A 110 -10.84 6.07 -5.77
CA GLY A 110 -11.39 7.38 -5.40
C GLY A 110 -12.87 7.70 -5.72
N ALA A 111 -13.74 6.73 -5.97
CA ALA A 111 -15.16 7.01 -6.20
C ALA A 111 -15.91 7.16 -4.85
N PRO A 112 -16.76 8.20 -4.67
CA PRO A 112 -17.62 8.31 -3.50
C PRO A 112 -18.64 7.16 -3.49
N LEU A 113 -18.70 6.41 -2.38
CA LEU A 113 -19.80 5.48 -2.09
C LEU A 113 -21.10 6.29 -1.92
N THR A 114 -22.12 6.04 -2.75
CA THR A 114 -23.49 6.62 -2.64
C THR A 114 -24.49 5.48 -2.40
N GLN A 115 -25.56 5.56 -1.59
CA GLN A 115 -25.99 6.51 -0.55
C GLN A 115 -27.17 5.88 0.23
N PRO A 116 -27.00 5.34 1.45
CA PRO A 116 -28.15 4.93 2.27
C PRO A 116 -28.88 6.18 2.79
N THR A 117 -30.18 6.29 2.50
CA THR A 117 -31.07 7.25 3.18
C THR A 117 -31.66 6.57 4.42
N GLY A 118 -31.61 7.23 5.57
CA GLY A 118 -32.03 6.64 6.84
C GLY A 118 -32.77 7.64 7.73
N SER A 119 -33.75 7.15 8.48
CA SER A 119 -34.46 7.92 9.50
C SER A 119 -34.30 7.25 10.86
N LEU A 120 -33.86 8.02 11.87
CA LEU A 120 -33.78 7.59 13.26
C LEU A 120 -34.73 8.42 14.11
N GLY A 121 -35.74 7.77 14.71
CA GLY A 121 -36.64 8.40 15.66
C GLY A 121 -36.93 7.48 16.83
N SER A 122 -36.96 8.05 18.04
CA SER A 122 -37.51 7.39 19.22
C SER A 122 -38.99 7.75 19.34
N GLY A 123 -39.88 6.75 19.28
CA GLY A 123 -41.30 6.96 19.59
C GLY A 123 -41.55 7.26 21.07
N ASN A 124 -40.51 7.11 21.91
CA ASN A 124 -40.56 7.22 23.36
C ASN A 124 -39.40 8.11 23.88
N PRO A 125 -39.65 9.16 24.68
CA PRO A 125 -38.63 10.10 25.19
C PRO A 125 -37.52 9.47 26.06
N SER A 126 -37.56 8.16 26.31
CA SER A 126 -36.61 7.42 27.15
C SER A 126 -35.75 6.39 26.39
N THR A 127 -35.96 6.18 25.09
CA THR A 127 -35.22 5.18 24.31
C THR A 127 -34.22 5.83 23.37
N SER A 128 -33.00 5.29 23.33
CA SER A 128 -32.00 5.59 22.31
C SER A 128 -32.30 4.79 21.06
N SER A 129 -32.21 5.42 19.88
CA SER A 129 -32.31 4.73 18.59
C SER A 129 -30.94 4.79 17.90
N SER A 130 -30.51 3.68 17.29
CA SER A 130 -29.30 3.65 16.49
C SER A 130 -29.50 3.01 15.11
N ALA A 131 -28.71 3.49 14.14
CA ALA A 131 -28.61 2.91 12.81
C ALA A 131 -27.17 2.47 12.59
N THR A 132 -27.00 1.19 12.28
CA THR A 132 -25.70 0.58 12.02
C THR A 132 -25.63 0.12 10.58
N ASN A 133 -24.52 0.38 9.90
CA ASN A 133 -24.25 -0.20 8.58
C ASN A 133 -22.81 -0.72 8.54
N VAL A 134 -22.67 -1.95 8.06
CA VAL A 134 -21.37 -2.59 7.84
C VAL A 134 -20.93 -2.28 6.42
N LEU A 135 -19.84 -1.53 6.30
CA LEU A 135 -19.21 -1.21 5.02
C LEU A 135 -18.47 -2.46 4.55
N SER A 136 -19.04 -3.16 3.58
CA SER A 136 -18.45 -4.41 3.10
C SER A 136 -17.06 -4.18 2.49
N ASN A 137 -16.14 -5.10 2.77
CA ASN A 137 -14.79 -5.21 2.17
C ASN A 137 -13.81 -4.06 2.41
N THR A 138 -14.03 -3.17 3.38
CA THR A 138 -13.03 -2.18 3.79
C THR A 138 -12.42 -2.56 5.12
N ASN A 139 -11.18 -3.07 5.07
CA ASN A 139 -10.32 -3.14 6.24
C ASN A 139 -9.82 -1.74 6.59
N VAL A 140 -9.59 -1.50 7.87
CA VAL A 140 -8.92 -0.29 8.31
C VAL A 140 -7.48 -0.30 7.81
N ALA A 141 -7.07 0.77 7.13
CA ALA A 141 -5.70 1.04 6.77
C ALA A 141 -5.02 1.73 7.96
N ALA A 142 -3.79 1.29 8.26
CA ALA A 142 -2.94 1.98 9.22
C ALA A 142 -2.61 3.40 8.75
N ASN A 143 -2.32 4.29 9.71
CA ASN A 143 -1.92 5.68 9.44
C ASN A 143 -2.83 6.40 8.42
N SER A 144 -4.13 6.17 8.51
CA SER A 144 -5.12 6.70 7.57
C SER A 144 -6.11 7.58 8.30
N THR A 145 -6.53 8.66 7.63
CA THR A 145 -7.60 9.52 8.13
C THR A 145 -8.90 9.18 7.40
N TYR A 146 -9.89 8.80 8.19
CA TYR A 146 -11.26 8.56 7.77
C TYR A 146 -12.07 9.80 8.08
N THR A 147 -12.65 10.41 7.05
CA THR A 147 -13.59 11.52 7.20
C THR A 147 -14.96 11.04 6.79
N MET A 148 -15.85 10.92 7.77
CA MET A 148 -17.25 10.58 7.54
C MET A 148 -18.09 11.83 7.65
N THR A 149 -18.87 12.13 6.61
CA THR A 149 -19.81 13.25 6.59
C THR A 149 -21.21 12.74 6.33
N LEU A 150 -22.20 13.33 7.01
CA LEU A 150 -23.60 13.15 6.68
C LEU A 150 -24.35 14.48 6.83
N GLN A 151 -25.42 14.64 6.06
CA GLN A 151 -26.35 15.76 6.18
C GLN A 151 -27.44 15.41 7.16
N LEU A 152 -27.83 16.38 7.98
CA LEU A 152 -28.88 16.25 8.98
C LEU A 152 -30.09 17.07 8.54
N PHE A 153 -31.28 16.53 8.75
CA PHE A 153 -32.54 17.21 8.46
C PHE A 153 -33.43 17.16 9.69
N GLU A 154 -33.98 18.33 10.03
CA GLU A 154 -35.00 18.46 11.06
C GLU A 154 -36.35 18.01 10.51
N ARG A 155 -37.15 17.32 11.34
CA ARG A 155 -38.56 17.09 11.06
C ARG A 155 -39.36 18.23 11.69
N THR A 156 -40.28 18.82 10.93
CA THR A 156 -41.03 20.02 11.32
C THR A 156 -41.97 19.84 12.52
N ASP A 157 -42.17 18.60 12.98
CA ASP A 157 -43.21 18.22 13.93
C ASP A 157 -42.67 17.66 15.26
N LEU A 158 -41.36 17.55 15.44
CA LEU A 158 -40.73 17.11 16.69
C LEU A 158 -39.54 18.00 17.06
N PRO A 159 -39.34 18.33 18.35
CA PRO A 159 -38.17 19.09 18.80
C PRO A 159 -36.87 18.32 18.53
N LEU A 160 -35.79 19.05 18.24
CA LEU A 160 -34.45 18.49 18.03
C LEU A 160 -34.02 17.63 19.23
N ALA A 161 -33.55 16.41 18.94
CA ALA A 161 -33.01 15.54 19.96
C ALA A 161 -31.74 16.18 20.56
N PRO A 162 -31.61 16.20 21.91
CA PRO A 162 -30.51 16.89 22.58
C PRO A 162 -29.13 16.22 22.40
N GLY A 163 -29.07 15.00 21.87
CA GLY A 163 -27.80 14.34 21.62
C GLY A 163 -27.81 13.54 20.32
N PHE A 164 -26.88 13.87 19.44
CA PHE A 164 -26.55 13.12 18.24
C PHE A 164 -25.08 12.69 18.31
N ALA A 165 -24.81 11.42 18.08
CA ALA A 165 -23.49 10.84 18.06
C ALA A 165 -23.28 10.03 16.78
N ILE A 166 -22.05 10.01 16.28
CA ILE A 166 -21.62 9.08 15.25
C ILE A 166 -20.34 8.41 15.74
N HIS A 167 -20.29 7.10 15.60
CA HIS A 167 -19.15 6.26 15.89
C HIS A 167 -18.73 5.52 14.63
N LEU A 168 -17.43 5.28 14.48
CA LEU A 168 -16.86 4.45 13.42
C LEU A 168 -16.12 3.29 14.08
N PHE A 169 -16.43 2.07 13.68
CA PHE A 169 -15.92 0.85 14.28
C PHE A 169 -15.12 0.04 13.26
N ALA A 170 -14.22 -0.80 13.77
CA ALA A 170 -13.52 -1.81 13.02
C ALA A 170 -13.57 -3.15 13.76
N GLY A 171 -14.24 -4.14 13.18
CA GLY A 171 -14.43 -5.44 13.84
C GLY A 171 -15.15 -5.32 15.19
N GLY A 172 -16.07 -4.34 15.31
CA GLY A 172 -16.81 -4.06 16.54
C GLY A 172 -16.09 -3.19 17.58
N VAL A 173 -14.85 -2.75 17.31
CA VAL A 173 -14.12 -1.83 18.20
C VAL A 173 -14.29 -0.40 17.69
N ASP A 174 -14.78 0.50 18.56
CA ASP A 174 -14.88 1.93 18.26
C ASP A 174 -13.47 2.51 18.05
N LEU A 175 -13.27 3.16 16.91
CA LEU A 175 -12.01 3.82 16.54
C LEU A 175 -11.87 5.20 17.20
N GLY A 176 -12.93 5.69 17.85
CA GLY A 176 -12.99 7.03 18.42
C GLY A 176 -13.08 8.10 17.34
N GLY A 177 -12.52 9.29 17.63
CA GLY A 177 -12.46 10.41 16.68
C GLY A 177 -13.03 11.70 17.24
N THR A 178 -13.00 12.73 16.41
CA THR A 178 -13.58 14.05 16.72
C THR A 178 -14.85 14.24 15.90
N LEU A 179 -16.00 14.31 16.58
CA LEU A 179 -17.28 14.60 15.97
C LEU A 179 -17.55 16.11 16.03
N THR A 180 -17.83 16.72 14.88
CA THR A 180 -18.35 18.08 14.77
C THR A 180 -19.76 18.02 14.23
N VAL A 181 -20.71 18.66 14.94
CA VAL A 181 -22.12 18.69 14.54
C VAL A 181 -22.55 20.13 14.33
N VAL A 182 -23.08 20.41 13.15
CA VAL A 182 -23.83 21.62 12.82
C VAL A 182 -25.30 21.22 12.74
N MET A 183 -26.07 21.63 13.74
CA MET A 183 -27.48 21.23 13.81
C MET A 183 -28.28 21.81 12.65
N PRO A 184 -29.25 21.05 12.10
CA PRO A 184 -30.15 21.57 11.07
C PRO A 184 -31.04 22.69 11.63
N THR A 185 -31.54 23.50 10.70
CA THR A 185 -32.66 24.40 10.94
C THR A 185 -33.79 24.03 9.99
N LEU A 186 -35.02 24.46 10.30
CA LEU A 186 -36.18 24.29 9.41
C LEU A 186 -35.96 24.71 7.95
N THR A 187 -35.02 25.63 7.69
CA THR A 187 -34.73 26.18 6.36
C THR A 187 -33.41 25.71 5.77
N GLN A 188 -32.55 25.04 6.53
CA GLN A 188 -31.23 24.66 6.08
C GLN A 188 -30.81 23.30 6.70
N PRO A 189 -30.39 22.33 5.88
CA PRO A 189 -29.85 21.09 6.41
C PRO A 189 -28.61 21.36 7.25
N GLY A 190 -28.49 20.60 8.33
CA GLY A 190 -27.29 20.54 9.16
C GLY A 190 -26.28 19.58 8.57
N SER A 191 -25.15 19.43 9.24
CA SER A 191 -24.16 18.42 8.90
C SER A 191 -23.53 17.84 10.16
N ALA A 192 -23.07 16.60 10.05
CA ALA A 192 -22.17 16.03 11.02
C ALA A 192 -20.93 15.50 10.30
N THR A 193 -19.77 15.72 10.91
CA THR A 193 -18.48 15.29 10.40
C THR A 193 -17.71 14.59 11.51
N LEU A 194 -17.44 13.30 11.34
CA LEU A 194 -16.56 12.52 12.20
C LEU A 194 -15.22 12.36 11.49
N VAL A 195 -14.14 12.78 12.17
CA VAL A 195 -12.77 12.55 11.70
C VAL A 195 -12.09 11.55 12.63
N VAL A 196 -11.59 10.47 12.05
CA VAL A 196 -10.88 9.39 12.75
C VAL A 196 -9.51 9.22 12.11
N THR A 197 -8.44 9.33 12.88
CA THR A 197 -7.08 9.03 12.42
C THR A 197 -6.60 7.76 13.08
N THR A 198 -6.21 6.79 12.27
CA THR A 198 -5.71 5.49 12.75
C THR A 198 -4.20 5.55 12.96
N GLY A 199 -3.71 4.80 13.94
CA GLY A 199 -2.27 4.62 14.16
C GLY A 199 -1.68 3.51 13.29
N SER A 200 -0.44 3.14 13.59
CA SER A 200 0.30 2.07 12.89
C SER A 200 -0.27 0.67 13.14
N THR A 201 -0.92 0.48 14.29
CA THR A 201 -1.68 -0.73 14.62
C THR A 201 -3.17 -0.46 14.46
N VAL A 202 -3.84 -1.28 13.65
CA VAL A 202 -5.28 -1.18 13.40
C VAL A 202 -5.96 -2.49 13.74
N ASN A 203 -7.16 -2.39 14.31
CA ASN A 203 -8.00 -3.56 14.53
C ASN A 203 -8.40 -4.13 13.18
N ASN A 204 -8.12 -5.41 12.99
CA ASN A 204 -8.46 -6.09 11.76
C ASN A 204 -9.95 -6.45 11.80
N GLY A 205 -10.75 -5.85 10.91
CA GLY A 205 -12.18 -6.09 10.85
C GLY A 205 -12.87 -5.18 9.86
N ALA A 206 -14.08 -5.57 9.45
CA ALA A 206 -14.92 -4.75 8.59
C ALA A 206 -15.20 -3.41 9.28
N LEU A 207 -15.11 -2.32 8.52
CA LEU A 207 -15.58 -1.02 8.95
C LEU A 207 -17.10 -1.04 9.10
N SER A 208 -17.60 -0.46 10.18
CA SER A 208 -19.02 -0.15 10.35
C SER A 208 -19.17 1.20 11.00
N PHE A 209 -20.28 1.88 10.78
CA PHE A 209 -20.60 3.08 11.55
C PHE A 209 -21.89 2.88 12.33
N GLU A 210 -22.03 3.60 13.43
CA GLU A 210 -23.26 3.70 14.20
C GLU A 210 -23.59 5.18 14.37
N ALA A 211 -24.79 5.58 13.95
CA ALA A 211 -25.36 6.88 14.31
C ALA A 211 -26.37 6.66 15.45
N THR A 212 -26.25 7.42 16.53
CA THR A 212 -27.11 7.29 17.71
C THR A 212 -27.77 8.63 18.01
N VAL A 213 -29.07 8.57 18.31
CA VAL A 213 -29.84 9.72 18.81
C VAL A 213 -30.25 9.43 20.25
N THR A 214 -30.08 10.41 21.14
CA THR A 214 -30.48 10.33 22.54
C THR A 214 -31.51 11.40 22.89
N GLY A 215 -32.46 11.02 23.77
CA GLY A 215 -33.56 11.87 24.19
C GLY A 215 -34.78 11.79 23.28
N SER A 216 -35.72 12.71 23.48
CA SER A 216 -36.93 12.83 22.68
C SER A 216 -36.63 13.60 21.40
N GLY A 217 -36.76 12.97 20.23
CA GLY A 217 -36.64 13.63 18.95
C GLY A 217 -36.41 12.65 17.80
N GLN A 218 -36.50 13.15 16.57
CA GLN A 218 -36.20 12.41 15.36
C GLN A 218 -35.18 13.20 14.54
N ILE A 219 -34.16 12.51 14.04
CA ILE A 219 -33.16 13.07 13.14
C ILE A 219 -33.18 12.22 11.87
N ASN A 220 -33.42 12.88 10.75
CA ASN A 220 -33.22 12.27 9.43
C ASN A 220 -31.82 12.60 8.96
N PHE A 221 -31.17 11.64 8.32
CA PHE A 221 -29.87 11.87 7.72
C PHE A 221 -29.81 11.33 6.29
N ASP A 222 -29.00 12.00 5.50
CA ASP A 222 -28.76 11.69 4.10
C ASP A 222 -27.31 12.02 3.73
N ASN A 223 -26.91 11.71 2.49
CA ASN A 223 -25.61 12.06 1.93
C ASN A 223 -24.45 11.55 2.78
N LEU A 224 -24.59 10.35 3.36
CA LEU A 224 -23.49 9.69 4.03
C LEU A 224 -22.35 9.46 3.04
N ARG A 225 -21.19 10.00 3.35
CA ARG A 225 -19.95 9.85 2.60
C ARG A 225 -18.82 9.49 3.56
N LEU A 226 -18.07 8.46 3.23
CA LEU A 226 -16.82 8.11 3.89
C LEU A 226 -15.67 8.36 2.91
N GLU A 227 -14.77 9.25 3.28
CA GLU A 227 -13.52 9.49 2.58
C GLU A 227 -12.37 8.89 3.38
N VAL A 228 -11.43 8.27 2.67
CA VAL A 228 -10.20 7.76 3.27
C VAL A 228 -9.04 8.45 2.60
N SER A 229 -8.24 9.16 3.39
CA SER A 229 -6.91 9.61 2.98
C SER A 229 -5.89 8.77 3.74
N SER A 230 -5.23 7.85 3.03
CA SER A 230 -4.04 7.19 3.57
C SER A 230 -2.92 8.22 3.68
N ALA A 231 -2.11 8.16 4.75
CA ALA A 231 -0.83 8.85 4.74
C ALA A 231 -0.03 8.40 3.50
N SER A 232 0.76 9.30 2.90
CA SER A 232 1.71 8.85 1.88
C SER A 232 2.63 7.82 2.53
N SER A 233 2.79 6.68 1.87
CA SER A 233 3.82 5.75 2.28
C SER A 233 5.17 6.36 1.92
N LEU A 234 6.10 6.45 2.87
CA LEU A 234 7.45 6.87 2.56
C LEU A 234 8.07 5.86 1.59
N GLN A 235 8.60 6.36 0.47
CA GLN A 235 9.27 5.56 -0.55
C GLN A 235 10.65 6.11 -0.87
N LEU A 236 11.60 5.21 -1.15
CA LEU A 236 12.86 5.56 -1.78
C LEU A 236 12.60 5.81 -3.27
N THR A 237 12.87 7.02 -3.74
CA THR A 237 12.55 7.44 -5.11
C THR A 237 13.77 7.55 -6.02
N GLY A 238 14.97 7.62 -5.43
CA GLY A 238 16.22 7.63 -6.18
C GLY A 238 17.44 7.41 -5.30
N ALA A 239 18.54 7.03 -5.93
CA ALA A 239 19.85 7.01 -5.29
C ALA A 239 20.95 7.31 -6.30
N VAL A 240 22.02 7.96 -5.84
CA VAL A 240 23.20 8.27 -6.65
C VAL A 240 24.49 7.98 -5.89
N SER A 241 25.54 7.54 -6.59
CA SER A 241 26.92 7.53 -6.09
C SER A 241 27.60 8.85 -6.45
N ARG A 242 27.84 9.70 -5.46
CA ARG A 242 28.43 11.04 -5.62
C ARG A 242 29.94 11.00 -5.40
N LYS A 243 30.70 11.64 -6.28
CA LYS A 243 32.13 11.94 -6.08
C LYS A 243 32.50 13.35 -6.51
N THR A 244 33.35 13.99 -5.72
CA THR A 244 34.04 15.24 -6.07
C THR A 244 35.24 14.96 -6.95
N GLN A 245 35.27 15.50 -8.17
CA GLN A 245 36.37 15.35 -9.12
C GLN A 245 37.26 16.60 -9.16
N GLY A 246 38.18 16.67 -8.20
CA GLY A 246 39.10 17.80 -8.05
C GLY A 246 38.37 19.15 -8.02
N ALA A 247 38.80 20.08 -8.88
CA ALA A 247 38.17 21.40 -9.00
C ALA A 247 36.91 21.43 -9.89
N ALA A 248 36.57 20.33 -10.56
CA ALA A 248 35.39 20.25 -11.42
C ALA A 248 34.07 20.12 -10.64
N GLY A 249 34.14 19.79 -9.35
CA GLY A 249 32.97 19.68 -8.46
C GLY A 249 32.44 18.26 -8.34
N ASP A 250 31.19 18.13 -7.89
CA ASP A 250 30.56 16.85 -7.61
C ASP A 250 29.80 16.32 -8.83
N PHE A 251 29.93 15.00 -9.05
CA PHE A 251 29.21 14.29 -10.11
C PHE A 251 28.53 13.04 -9.55
N ASP A 252 27.28 12.87 -9.96
CA ASP A 252 26.36 11.85 -9.49
C ASP A 252 26.24 10.73 -10.51
N LEU A 253 26.50 9.50 -10.08
CA LEU A 253 26.25 8.31 -10.88
C LEU A 253 24.91 7.70 -10.45
N PRO A 254 23.86 7.73 -11.28
CA PRO A 254 22.56 7.15 -10.94
C PRO A 254 22.65 5.67 -10.60
N LEU A 255 22.00 5.28 -9.51
CA LEU A 255 21.94 3.90 -9.05
C LEU A 255 20.58 3.30 -9.36
N VAL A 256 20.57 2.01 -9.69
CA VAL A 256 19.34 1.23 -9.87
C VAL A 256 18.78 0.89 -8.49
N LEU A 257 17.51 1.24 -8.26
CA LEU A 257 16.71 0.74 -7.13
C LEU A 257 16.26 -0.70 -7.48
N ASP A 258 16.26 -1.61 -6.52
CA ASP A 258 16.14 -3.07 -6.70
C ASP A 258 17.31 -3.70 -7.51
N PRO A 259 18.51 -3.79 -6.89
CA PRO A 259 19.73 -4.18 -7.59
C PRO A 259 19.86 -5.68 -7.86
N ALA A 260 18.85 -6.51 -7.58
CA ALA A 260 18.96 -7.97 -7.59
C ALA A 260 19.48 -8.60 -8.90
N ALA A 261 19.53 -7.84 -10.00
CA ALA A 261 20.13 -8.27 -11.26
C ALA A 261 21.10 -7.26 -11.94
N ASN A 262 20.92 -5.95 -11.77
CA ASN A 262 21.56 -4.95 -12.65
C ASN A 262 22.13 -3.73 -11.90
N SER A 263 22.98 -3.97 -10.90
CA SER A 263 23.70 -2.89 -10.20
C SER A 263 24.57 -2.06 -11.15
N THR A 264 24.54 -0.72 -11.00
CA THR A 264 25.41 0.22 -11.72
C THR A 264 26.89 -0.03 -11.36
N VAL A 265 27.80 0.15 -12.33
CA VAL A 265 29.25 0.10 -12.09
C VAL A 265 29.79 1.48 -11.73
N GLU A 266 30.54 1.56 -10.63
CA GLU A 266 31.30 2.73 -10.19
C GLU A 266 32.78 2.57 -10.61
N PRO A 267 33.20 3.18 -11.74
CA PRO A 267 34.53 2.95 -12.30
C PRO A 267 35.62 3.81 -11.70
N ARG A 268 35.24 4.87 -10.97
CA ARG A 268 36.17 5.86 -10.46
C ARG A 268 36.94 5.28 -9.28
N LEU A 269 38.21 5.65 -9.15
CA LEU A 269 39.13 5.18 -8.11
C LEU A 269 38.52 5.32 -6.71
N GLY A 270 38.69 4.29 -5.89
CA GLY A 270 38.18 4.23 -4.51
C GLY A 270 36.76 3.71 -4.36
N GLY A 271 36.07 3.30 -5.44
CA GLY A 271 34.70 2.78 -5.37
C GLY A 271 33.69 3.82 -4.85
N PRO A 272 32.45 3.45 -4.50
CA PRO A 272 31.47 4.40 -3.97
C PRO A 272 31.94 4.99 -2.61
N THR A 273 32.04 6.31 -2.52
CA THR A 273 32.45 7.03 -1.28
C THR A 273 31.32 7.82 -0.65
N THR A 274 30.36 8.29 -1.44
CA THR A 274 29.17 8.97 -0.95
C THR A 274 27.97 8.43 -1.71
N ILE A 275 26.93 8.00 -1.00
CA ILE A 275 25.64 7.63 -1.58
C ILE A 275 24.62 8.66 -1.10
N VAL A 276 23.89 9.26 -2.03
CA VAL A 276 22.76 10.14 -1.72
C VAL A 276 21.48 9.43 -2.10
N PHE A 277 20.61 9.23 -1.12
CA PHE A 277 19.27 8.66 -1.29
C PHE A 277 18.25 9.80 -1.29
N THR A 278 17.26 9.71 -2.17
CA THR A 278 16.16 10.66 -2.28
C THR A 278 14.85 9.94 -1.99
N PHE A 279 13.99 10.57 -1.19
CA PHE A 279 12.72 10.00 -0.74
C PHE A 279 11.52 10.81 -1.22
N SER A 280 10.33 10.21 -1.14
CA SER A 280 9.04 10.85 -1.47
C SER A 280 8.70 12.02 -0.54
N ASP A 281 9.15 11.95 0.72
CA ASP A 281 8.79 12.86 1.79
C ASP A 281 10.03 13.21 2.64
N ASN A 282 9.92 14.25 3.47
CA ASN A 282 10.96 14.58 4.43
C ASN A 282 11.13 13.43 5.44
N ILE A 283 12.37 13.05 5.70
CA ILE A 283 12.70 11.88 6.49
C ILE A 283 13.29 12.24 7.86
N VAL A 284 13.22 11.28 8.77
CA VAL A 284 13.90 11.27 10.08
C VAL A 284 14.33 9.83 10.40
N ALA A 285 15.38 9.68 11.21
CA ALA A 285 15.68 8.39 11.83
C ALA A 285 14.58 8.06 12.86
N ALA A 286 14.13 6.81 12.90
CA ALA A 286 13.03 6.36 13.74
C ALA A 286 13.33 6.51 15.25
N ASP A 287 14.60 6.44 15.64
CA ASP A 287 15.07 6.67 17.01
C ASP A 287 15.44 8.14 17.31
N GLY A 288 15.25 9.02 16.31
CA GLY A 288 15.54 10.45 16.39
C GLY A 288 16.99 10.84 16.09
N MET A 289 17.90 9.91 15.83
CA MET A 289 19.32 10.22 15.58
C MET A 289 19.93 9.33 14.48
N ILE A 290 20.30 9.93 13.35
CA ILE A 290 20.97 9.19 12.27
C ILE A 290 22.36 8.69 12.70
N SER A 291 22.61 7.40 12.53
CA SER A 291 23.78 6.67 13.03
C SER A 291 24.12 5.48 12.11
N SER A 292 25.06 4.62 12.51
CA SER A 292 25.36 3.39 11.77
C SER A 292 24.25 2.33 11.84
N ASN A 293 23.31 2.43 12.80
CA ASN A 293 22.27 1.42 13.00
C ASN A 293 21.22 1.42 11.88
N GLU A 294 21.11 2.52 11.15
CA GLU A 294 20.18 2.68 10.03
C GLU A 294 20.71 2.01 8.74
N PHE A 295 21.89 1.38 8.79
CA PHE A 295 22.56 0.84 7.61
C PHE A 295 23.08 -0.58 7.82
N THR A 296 22.70 -1.49 6.93
CA THR A 296 23.42 -2.75 6.73
C THR A 296 24.32 -2.59 5.51
N ILE A 297 25.64 -2.59 5.70
CA ILE A 297 26.63 -2.33 4.64
C ILE A 297 27.47 -3.58 4.39
N VAL A 298 27.62 -3.95 3.11
CA VAL A 298 28.50 -5.03 2.66
C VAL A 298 29.60 -4.45 1.76
N ASN A 299 30.84 -4.93 1.93
CA ASN A 299 32.01 -4.56 1.13
C ASN A 299 32.40 -3.07 1.15
N ALA A 300 31.95 -2.33 2.17
CA ALA A 300 32.40 -0.97 2.51
C ALA A 300 32.27 -0.76 4.03
N THR A 301 32.71 0.39 4.53
CA THR A 301 32.62 0.77 5.96
C THR A 301 31.85 2.07 6.12
N PHE A 302 30.91 2.11 7.07
CA PHE A 302 30.23 3.33 7.49
C PHE A 302 31.25 4.39 7.95
N SER A 303 31.12 5.63 7.45
CA SER A 303 31.92 6.77 7.91
C SER A 303 31.06 7.79 8.67
N SER A 304 30.00 8.28 8.02
CA SER A 304 29.03 9.21 8.60
C SER A 304 27.74 9.24 7.78
N ALA A 305 26.68 9.78 8.34
CA ALA A 305 25.45 10.03 7.61
C ALA A 305 24.80 11.35 8.07
N SER A 306 24.03 11.98 7.18
CA SER A 306 23.26 13.19 7.48
C SER A 306 21.95 13.21 6.70
N ILE A 307 20.92 13.79 7.29
CA ILE A 307 19.61 14.00 6.68
C ILE A 307 19.40 15.49 6.41
N SER A 308 18.89 15.83 5.23
CA SER A 308 18.47 17.18 4.86
C SER A 308 17.17 17.12 4.06
N GLY A 309 16.04 17.41 4.69
CA GLY A 309 14.72 17.31 4.06
C GLY A 309 14.41 15.86 3.68
N ASN A 310 14.26 15.61 2.38
CA ASN A 310 13.99 14.29 1.80
C ASN A 310 15.26 13.62 1.23
N GLU A 311 16.46 14.11 1.58
CA GLU A 311 17.72 13.50 1.18
C GLU A 311 18.47 12.92 2.38
N LEU A 312 18.96 11.69 2.23
CA LEU A 312 19.92 11.06 3.12
C LEU A 312 21.26 10.98 2.41
N THR A 313 22.30 11.58 2.99
CA THR A 313 23.68 11.44 2.52
C THR A 313 24.42 10.46 3.41
N LEU A 314 24.90 9.37 2.83
CA LEU A 314 25.72 8.35 3.49
C LEU A 314 27.16 8.43 2.96
N ASN A 315 28.11 8.65 3.85
CA ASN A 315 29.53 8.58 3.52
C ASN A 315 30.08 7.21 3.88
N LEU A 316 30.80 6.63 2.93
CA LEU A 316 31.44 5.33 3.00
C LEU A 316 32.96 5.49 2.94
N SER A 317 33.65 4.48 3.47
CA SER A 317 35.10 4.32 3.31
C SER A 317 35.42 2.86 3.02
N ASN A 318 36.63 2.59 2.54
CA ASN A 318 37.14 1.24 2.30
C ASN A 318 36.21 0.38 1.42
N ALA A 319 35.60 0.98 0.38
CA ALA A 319 34.89 0.20 -0.63
C ALA A 319 35.86 -0.77 -1.30
N ILE A 320 35.50 -2.06 -1.34
CA ILE A 320 36.34 -3.11 -1.86
C ILE A 320 36.20 -3.16 -3.38
N ASP A 321 37.30 -3.01 -4.11
CA ASP A 321 37.34 -3.18 -5.56
C ASP A 321 37.00 -4.63 -5.97
N GLN A 322 36.49 -4.82 -7.20
CA GLN A 322 36.04 -6.13 -7.72
C GLN A 322 34.95 -6.77 -6.85
N SER A 323 34.07 -5.95 -6.27
CA SER A 323 32.99 -6.43 -5.41
C SER A 323 31.69 -5.65 -5.62
N VAL A 324 30.60 -6.20 -5.11
CA VAL A 324 29.32 -5.50 -5.02
C VAL A 324 29.21 -4.89 -3.63
N VAL A 325 29.21 -3.56 -3.57
CA VAL A 325 28.90 -2.80 -2.36
C VAL A 325 27.39 -2.70 -2.25
N SER A 326 26.79 -3.22 -1.18
CA SER A 326 25.36 -3.08 -0.92
C SER A 326 25.11 -2.29 0.35
N VAL A 327 24.04 -1.50 0.32
CA VAL A 327 23.55 -0.73 1.46
C VAL A 327 22.05 -0.96 1.57
N THR A 328 21.61 -1.51 2.70
CA THR A 328 20.20 -1.60 3.07
C THR A 328 19.89 -0.60 4.16
N LEU A 329 18.83 0.18 3.97
CA LEU A 329 18.32 1.17 4.90
C LEU A 329 17.37 0.53 5.91
N ASN A 330 17.56 0.84 7.18
CA ASN A 330 16.74 0.40 8.30
C ASN A 330 16.29 1.61 9.11
N GLY A 331 15.10 1.55 9.73
CA GLY A 331 14.68 2.56 10.70
C GLY A 331 14.56 3.99 10.15
N ILE A 332 14.20 4.14 8.88
CA ILE A 332 13.91 5.45 8.27
C ILE A 332 12.39 5.66 8.25
N ASN A 333 11.95 6.78 8.82
CA ASN A 333 10.55 7.22 8.82
C ASN A 333 10.43 8.58 8.12
N ASP A 334 9.21 8.96 7.74
CA ASP A 334 8.91 10.34 7.41
C ASP A 334 8.70 11.19 8.68
N THR A 335 8.58 12.50 8.52
CA THR A 335 8.28 13.41 9.65
C THR A 335 6.90 13.19 10.32
N ASN A 336 6.01 12.40 9.71
CA ASN A 336 4.72 11.98 10.27
C ASN A 336 4.80 10.59 10.93
N ASN A 337 6.00 10.02 11.08
CA ASN A 337 6.27 8.71 11.65
C ASN A 337 5.75 7.51 10.82
N ASN A 338 5.60 7.69 9.50
CA ASN A 338 5.36 6.58 8.57
C ASN A 338 6.69 5.92 8.20
N PRO A 339 6.83 4.59 8.32
CA PRO A 339 8.07 3.90 7.97
C PRO A 339 8.30 3.88 6.45
N LEU A 340 9.56 3.76 6.06
CA LEU A 340 9.96 3.43 4.69
C LEU A 340 9.31 2.11 4.25
N THR A 341 8.72 2.10 3.06
CA THR A 341 8.10 0.93 2.44
C THR A 341 8.57 0.74 1.01
N GLY A 342 8.47 -0.48 0.49
CA GLY A 342 8.97 -0.83 -0.85
C GLY A 342 10.48 -1.07 -0.83
N ASP A 343 11.17 -0.59 -1.87
CA ASP A 343 12.61 -0.73 -2.01
C ASP A 343 13.34 0.05 -0.91
N ASN A 344 14.29 -0.60 -0.26
CA ASN A 344 15.07 0.00 0.83
C ASN A 344 16.57 -0.27 0.71
N ASP A 345 17.03 -0.76 -0.43
CA ASP A 345 18.43 -1.05 -0.66
C ASP A 345 18.93 -0.59 -2.02
N VAL A 346 20.25 -0.45 -2.11
CA VAL A 346 20.99 -0.20 -3.34
C VAL A 346 22.21 -1.10 -3.38
N ALA A 347 22.63 -1.46 -4.58
CA ALA A 347 23.92 -2.12 -4.76
C ALA A 347 24.67 -1.55 -5.96
N ILE A 348 25.98 -1.49 -5.80
CA ILE A 348 26.91 -0.77 -6.66
C ILE A 348 28.08 -1.70 -6.91
N ARG A 349 28.44 -1.90 -8.17
CA ARG A 349 29.61 -2.67 -8.56
C ARG A 349 30.83 -1.76 -8.46
N ALA A 350 31.66 -1.94 -7.44
CA ALA A 350 32.92 -1.22 -7.34
C ALA A 350 33.94 -1.92 -8.25
N LEU A 351 34.23 -1.33 -9.40
CA LEU A 351 35.17 -1.90 -10.36
C LEU A 351 36.01 -0.80 -11.01
N VAL A 352 37.16 -0.51 -10.40
CA VAL A 352 38.01 0.61 -10.82
C VAL A 352 38.57 0.37 -12.22
N GLY A 353 38.24 1.28 -13.14
CA GLY A 353 38.73 1.25 -14.52
C GLY A 353 37.75 0.72 -15.57
N ASP A 354 36.60 0.19 -15.18
CA ASP A 354 35.52 -0.25 -16.10
C ASP A 354 34.72 0.97 -16.61
N ALA A 355 35.39 1.79 -17.40
CA ALA A 355 34.88 3.06 -17.87
C ALA A 355 33.70 2.91 -18.85
N ASN A 356 33.53 1.75 -19.49
CA ASN A 356 32.39 1.46 -20.37
C ASN A 356 31.23 0.73 -19.68
N GLN A 357 31.38 0.37 -18.40
CA GLN A 357 30.39 -0.27 -17.54
C GLN A 357 29.97 -1.68 -18.00
N ASP A 358 30.89 -2.43 -18.63
CA ASP A 358 30.62 -3.79 -19.12
C ASP A 358 31.04 -4.92 -18.15
N GLN A 359 31.45 -4.54 -16.93
CA GLN A 359 31.82 -5.39 -15.80
C GLN A 359 33.20 -6.07 -15.94
N ILE A 360 34.01 -5.67 -16.93
CA ILE A 360 35.34 -6.21 -17.19
C ILE A 360 36.30 -5.07 -17.56
N VAL A 361 37.42 -4.95 -16.85
CA VAL A 361 38.41 -3.92 -17.18
C VAL A 361 39.34 -4.39 -18.30
N ASP A 362 39.20 -3.84 -19.51
CA ASP A 362 39.96 -4.27 -20.69
C ASP A 362 40.45 -3.14 -21.63
N GLY A 363 40.72 -3.47 -22.90
CA GLY A 363 41.20 -2.52 -23.89
C GLY A 363 40.12 -1.55 -24.41
N ASN A 364 38.85 -1.91 -24.28
CA ASN A 364 37.71 -1.09 -24.64
C ASN A 364 37.58 0.09 -23.68
N ASP A 365 37.78 -0.12 -22.38
CA ASP A 365 37.84 0.97 -21.39
C ASP A 365 38.95 1.97 -21.70
N PHE A 366 40.14 1.47 -22.02
CA PHE A 366 41.26 2.34 -22.37
C PHE A 366 40.94 3.16 -23.62
N THR A 367 40.26 2.56 -24.60
CA THR A 367 39.82 3.24 -25.81
C THR A 367 38.74 4.29 -25.50
N ALA A 368 37.80 3.98 -24.60
CA ALA A 368 36.76 4.89 -24.16
C ALA A 368 37.33 6.11 -23.42
N VAL A 369 38.23 5.90 -22.45
CA VAL A 369 38.94 6.98 -21.76
C VAL A 369 39.72 7.85 -22.75
N LYS A 370 40.42 7.23 -23.72
CA LYS A 370 41.17 7.96 -24.74
C LYS A 370 40.26 8.80 -25.65
N ALA A 371 39.06 8.32 -25.97
CA ALA A 371 38.11 9.04 -26.82
C ALA A 371 37.55 10.30 -26.14
N HIS A 372 37.52 10.33 -24.80
CA HIS A 372 37.03 11.47 -24.01
C HIS A 372 38.16 12.34 -23.44
N ALA A 373 39.43 12.03 -23.73
CA ALA A 373 40.56 12.80 -23.24
C ALA A 373 40.49 14.27 -23.69
N GLY A 374 40.61 15.19 -22.72
CA GLY A 374 40.52 16.64 -22.94
C GLY A 374 39.11 17.19 -23.09
N GLN A 375 38.07 16.36 -23.02
CA GLN A 375 36.68 16.83 -22.93
C GLN A 375 36.38 17.36 -21.52
N PRO A 376 35.46 18.34 -21.38
CA PRO A 376 35.02 18.78 -20.07
C PRO A 376 34.26 17.66 -19.35
N LEU A 377 34.37 17.66 -18.02
CA LEU A 377 33.54 16.83 -17.16
C LEU A 377 32.16 17.47 -17.08
N ASP A 378 31.12 16.72 -17.41
CA ASP A 378 29.74 17.16 -17.25
C ASP A 378 28.80 15.99 -16.95
N GLN A 379 27.76 16.27 -16.17
CA GLN A 379 26.78 15.30 -15.71
C GLN A 379 25.90 14.75 -16.85
N MET A 380 25.67 15.55 -17.90
CA MET A 380 24.68 15.25 -18.95
C MET A 380 25.24 14.28 -19.99
N SER A 381 26.51 14.41 -20.36
CA SER A 381 27.22 13.51 -21.28
C SER A 381 27.73 12.24 -20.59
N GLY A 382 27.85 12.27 -19.26
CA GLY A 382 28.48 11.19 -18.49
C GLY A 382 30.00 11.22 -18.54
N ASN A 383 30.63 12.28 -19.07
CA ASN A 383 32.07 12.38 -19.23
C ASN A 383 32.85 12.21 -17.92
N PHE A 384 32.24 12.56 -16.78
CA PHE A 384 32.83 12.37 -15.45
C PHE A 384 33.22 10.92 -15.17
N LEU A 385 32.62 9.91 -15.82
CA LEU A 385 32.99 8.51 -15.65
C LEU A 385 34.39 8.17 -16.18
N PHE A 386 34.94 8.98 -17.08
CA PHE A 386 36.27 8.77 -17.68
C PHE A 386 37.40 9.44 -16.90
N ASP A 387 37.10 10.32 -15.93
CA ASP A 387 38.07 10.82 -14.94
C ASP A 387 38.19 9.81 -13.79
N LEU A 388 38.88 8.72 -14.10
CA LEU A 388 39.01 7.55 -13.23
C LEU A 388 39.85 7.84 -12.00
N ASN A 389 40.82 8.75 -12.05
CA ASN A 389 41.61 9.13 -10.87
C ASN A 389 41.03 10.32 -10.10
N VAL A 390 39.89 10.87 -10.54
CA VAL A 390 39.08 11.82 -9.78
C VAL A 390 39.80 13.17 -9.59
N ASN A 391 40.62 13.59 -10.55
CA ASN A 391 41.41 14.84 -10.45
C ASN A 391 40.74 16.06 -11.09
N GLY A 392 39.62 15.89 -11.79
CA GLY A 392 38.88 16.93 -12.50
C GLY A 392 39.22 17.08 -13.98
N VAL A 393 40.05 16.20 -14.56
CA VAL A 393 40.47 16.23 -15.97
C VAL A 393 40.66 14.82 -16.52
N ILE A 394 39.98 14.51 -17.64
CA ILE A 394 40.17 13.25 -18.37
C ILE A 394 41.48 13.32 -19.17
N ALA A 395 42.49 12.56 -18.75
CA ALA A 395 43.81 12.63 -19.33
C ALA A 395 44.55 11.26 -19.33
N ARG A 396 45.83 11.30 -19.70
CA ARG A 396 46.70 10.11 -19.73
C ARG A 396 46.78 9.35 -18.39
N PRO A 397 46.76 10.00 -17.21
CA PRO A 397 46.71 9.30 -15.92
C PRO A 397 45.48 8.40 -15.77
N ASP A 398 44.32 8.73 -16.32
CA ASP A 398 43.12 7.87 -16.28
C ASP A 398 43.33 6.58 -17.08
N GLY A 399 43.94 6.68 -18.26
CA GLY A 399 44.37 5.50 -19.02
C GLY A 399 45.46 4.69 -18.32
N HIS A 400 46.15 5.22 -17.30
CA HIS A 400 47.01 4.41 -16.43
C HIS A 400 46.19 3.61 -15.43
N VAL A 401 45.11 4.16 -14.88
CA VAL A 401 44.17 3.46 -13.98
C VAL A 401 43.61 2.20 -14.65
N VAL A 402 43.15 2.29 -15.90
CA VAL A 402 42.68 1.11 -16.65
C VAL A 402 43.77 0.05 -16.77
N ARG A 403 44.99 0.45 -17.13
CA ARG A 403 46.09 -0.50 -17.38
C ARG A 403 46.56 -1.24 -16.14
N VAL A 404 46.52 -0.60 -14.96
CA VAL A 404 46.94 -1.24 -13.70
C VAL A 404 45.86 -2.18 -13.13
N ASN A 405 44.59 -1.98 -13.51
CA ASN A 405 43.45 -2.81 -13.10
C ASN A 405 42.98 -3.76 -14.21
N LYS A 406 43.78 -3.94 -15.27
CA LYS A 406 43.42 -4.80 -16.40
C LYS A 406 43.07 -6.21 -15.92
N ASP A 407 42.00 -6.75 -16.50
CA ASP A 407 41.43 -8.07 -16.22
C ASP A 407 40.74 -8.18 -14.83
N HIS A 408 40.53 -7.06 -14.12
CA HIS A 408 39.59 -7.01 -13.00
C HIS A 408 38.16 -7.22 -13.50
N THR A 409 37.36 -7.96 -12.73
CA THR A 409 35.94 -8.18 -13.02
C THR A 409 35.10 -8.14 -11.75
N VAL A 410 33.80 -7.96 -11.87
CA VAL A 410 32.85 -7.97 -10.74
C VAL A 410 31.76 -9.06 -10.96
N PRO A 411 31.28 -9.76 -9.92
CA PRO A 411 30.44 -10.97 -10.06
C PRO A 411 29.03 -10.82 -10.63
#